data_AF-A0A2V9KBP7-F1
#
_entry.id   AF-A0A2V9KBP7-F1
#
_cell.length_a   1.000
_cell.length_b   1.000
_cell.length_c   1.000
_cell.angle_alpha   90.00
_cell.angle_beta   90.00
_cell.angle_gamma   90.00
#
_symmetry.space_group_name_H-M   'P 1'
#
loop_
_entity.id
_entity.type
_entity.pdbx_description
1 polymer ?
#
loop_
_entity_poly.entity_id
_entity_poly.type
_entity_poly.pdbx_seq_one_letter_code
_entity_poly.pdbx_strand_id
1 'polypeptide(L)' 'MSRTNIDLDDRLIRRARRLTGLKTKKAVVRRALETLVRTEGRKAILRYYGTGIWKGDLKAMRRSRAG' A
#
# COMPACT_ATOMS: atom_id res chain seq x y z
N MET A 1 10.97 -10.69 -18.05
CA MET A 1 10.58 -9.30 -17.71
C MET A 1 10.59 -8.49 -18.99
N SER A 2 9.51 -7.76 -19.32
CA SER A 2 9.44 -6.94 -20.53
C SER A 2 10.13 -5.58 -20.35
N ARG A 3 10.63 -5.00 -21.44
CA ARG A 3 11.12 -3.62 -21.49
C ARG A 3 10.01 -2.77 -22.11
N THR A 4 9.71 -1.65 -21.49
CA THR A 4 8.71 -0.68 -21.95
C THR A 4 9.34 0.69 -21.89
N ASN A 5 9.08 1.54 -22.89
CA ASN A 5 9.45 2.94 -22.85
C ASN A 5 8.25 3.75 -22.36
N ILE A 6 8.43 4.54 -21.32
CA ILE A 6 7.39 5.35 -20.69
C ILE A 6 7.98 6.70 -20.31
N ASP A 7 7.20 7.77 -20.50
CA ASP A 7 7.56 9.09 -20.02
C ASP A 7 7.29 9.20 -18.52
N LEU A 8 8.26 9.73 -17.79
CA LEU A 8 8.20 9.91 -16.34
C LEU A 8 8.60 11.34 -15.99
N ASP A 9 7.83 11.99 -15.13
CA ASP A 9 8.22 13.27 -14.56
C ASP A 9 9.47 13.09 -13.67
N ASP A 10 10.58 13.65 -14.14
CA ASP A 10 11.86 13.62 -13.44
C ASP A 10 11.83 14.33 -12.09
N ARG A 11 11.01 15.37 -11.92
CA ARG A 11 10.85 16.04 -10.61
C ARG A 11 10.25 15.08 -9.60
N LEU A 12 9.18 14.37 -9.99
CA LEU A 12 8.52 13.38 -9.15
C LEU A 12 9.49 12.22 -8.82
N ILE A 13 10.21 11.70 -9.80
CA ILE A 13 11.19 10.62 -9.56
C ILE A 13 12.30 11.08 -8.62
N ARG A 14 12.84 12.29 -8.78
CA ARG A 14 13.86 12.83 -7.87
C ARG A 14 13.33 12.95 -6.44
N ARG A 15 12.10 13.45 -6.28
CA ARG A 15 11.45 13.55 -4.95
C ARG A 15 11.25 12.17 -4.34
N ALA A 16 10.75 11.21 -5.11
CA ALA A 16 10.56 9.83 -4.65
C ALA A 16 11.88 9.20 -4.20
N ARG A 17 12.94 9.32 -5.01
CA ARG A 17 14.27 8.82 -4.65
C ARG A 17 14.81 9.42 -3.36
N ARG A 18 14.61 10.72 -3.13
CA ARG A 18 15.00 11.40 -1.89
C ARG A 18 14.25 10.86 -0.67
N LEU A 19 12.94 10.64 -0.81
CA LEU A 19 12.09 10.15 0.28
C LEU A 19 12.31 8.65 0.59
N THR A 20 12.62 7.84 -0.43
CA THR A 20 12.73 6.39 -0.27
C THR A 20 14.17 5.86 -0.23
N GLY A 21 15.17 6.69 -0.50
CA GLY A 21 16.58 6.28 -0.63
C GLY A 21 16.90 5.42 -1.87
N LEU A 22 15.96 5.28 -2.81
CA LEU A 22 16.12 4.38 -3.96
C LEU A 22 17.05 4.98 -5.03
N LYS A 23 17.95 4.15 -5.55
CA LYS A 23 19.02 4.60 -6.45
C LYS A 23 18.63 4.70 -7.93
N THR A 24 17.57 4.04 -8.38
CA THR A 24 17.24 3.98 -9.82
C THR A 24 15.78 4.29 -10.08
N LYS A 25 15.48 4.86 -11.27
CA LYS A 25 14.10 5.08 -11.73
C LYS A 25 13.29 3.77 -11.70
N LYS A 26 13.90 2.68 -12.18
CA LYS A 26 13.32 1.33 -12.17
C LYS A 26 12.94 0.85 -10.77
N ALA A 27 13.79 1.07 -9.76
CA ALA A 27 13.49 0.67 -8.40
C ALA A 27 12.32 1.47 -7.81
N VAL A 28 12.25 2.78 -8.07
CA VAL A 28 11.12 3.63 -7.66
C VAL A 28 9.83 3.16 -8.31
N VAL A 29 9.82 2.95 -9.63
CA VAL A 29 8.63 2.50 -10.37
C VAL A 29 8.17 1.14 -9.85
N ARG A 30 9.08 0.19 -9.64
CA ARG A 30 8.74 -1.12 -9.06
C ARG A 30 8.09 -0.96 -7.69
N ARG A 31 8.70 -0.17 -6.81
CA ARG A 31 8.18 0.04 -5.45
C ARG A 31 6.80 0.72 -5.47
N ALA A 32 6.58 1.67 -6.39
CA ALA A 32 5.30 2.31 -6.57
C ALA A 32 4.22 1.30 -7.00
N LEU A 33 4.51 0.45 -7.98
CA LEU A 33 3.58 -0.61 -8.44
C LEU A 33 3.25 -1.62 -7.34
N GLU A 34 4.26 -2.10 -6.61
CA GLU A 34 4.04 -3.00 -5.46
C GLU A 34 3.16 -2.34 -4.39
N THR A 35 3.39 -1.06 -4.12
CA THR A 35 2.61 -0.31 -3.12
C THR A 35 1.18 -0.11 -3.59
N LEU A 36 0.96 0.18 -4.87
CA LEU A 36 -0.36 0.31 -5.47
C LEU A 36 -1.13 -1.00 -5.34
N VAL A 37 -0.55 -2.12 -5.79
CA VAL A 37 -1.20 -3.45 -5.71
C VAL A 37 -1.55 -3.80 -4.27
N ARG A 38 -0.63 -3.57 -3.31
CA ARG A 38 -0.90 -3.81 -1.89
C ARG A 38 -2.03 -2.93 -1.35
N THR A 39 -2.09 -1.68 -1.77
CA THR A 39 -3.09 -0.72 -1.31
C THR A 39 -4.47 -1.08 -1.86
N GLU A 40 -4.56 -1.36 -3.17
CA GLU A 40 -5.80 -1.79 -3.81
C GLU A 40 -6.26 -3.16 -3.28
N GLY A 41 -5.34 -4.11 -3.07
CA GLY A 41 -5.65 -5.41 -2.49
C GLY A 41 -6.24 -5.32 -1.09
N ARG A 42 -5.81 -4.35 -0.27
CA ARG A 42 -6.40 -4.11 1.06
C ARG A 42 -7.85 -3.62 0.97
N LYS A 43 -8.22 -2.85 -0.06
CA LYS A 43 -9.60 -2.39 -0.24
C LYS A 43 -10.58 -3.54 -0.42
N ALA A 44 -10.11 -4.72 -0.83
CA ALA A 44 -10.93 -5.91 -0.90
C ALA A 44 -11.58 -6.28 0.44
N ILE A 45 -11.02 -5.86 1.58
CA ILE A 45 -11.65 -6.05 2.90
C ILE A 45 -13.02 -5.35 3.00
N LEU A 46 -13.21 -4.25 2.26
CA LEU A 46 -14.45 -3.47 2.29
C LEU A 46 -15.65 -4.28 1.78
N ARG A 47 -15.44 -5.33 0.98
CA ARG A 47 -16.52 -6.23 0.53
C ARG A 47 -17.21 -6.97 1.68
N TYR A 48 -16.56 -7.04 2.84
CA TYR A 48 -17.09 -7.67 4.05
C TYR A 48 -17.79 -6.68 4.99
N TYR A 49 -17.79 -5.39 4.65
CA TYR A 49 -18.50 -4.40 5.45
C TYR A 49 -20.01 -4.69 5.40
N GLY A 50 -20.65 -4.77 6.57
CA GLY A 50 -22.09 -5.05 6.69
C GLY A 50 -22.50 -6.51 6.44
N THR A 51 -21.59 -7.41 6.05
CA THR A 51 -21.93 -8.83 5.79
C THR A 51 -22.09 -9.66 7.06
N GLY A 52 -21.76 -9.11 8.23
CA GLY A 52 -21.83 -9.84 9.50
C GLY A 52 -20.78 -10.95 9.64
N ILE A 53 -19.75 -10.99 8.78
CA ILE A 53 -18.70 -12.02 8.82
C ILE A 53 -17.92 -12.02 10.14
N TRP A 54 -17.85 -10.88 10.82
CA TRP A 54 -17.19 -10.76 12.10
C TRP A 54 -18.23 -10.73 13.22
N LYS A 55 -18.15 -11.73 14.11
CA LYS A 55 -19.01 -11.88 15.28
C LYS A 55 -18.14 -11.79 16.54
N GLY A 56 -17.93 -10.59 17.06
CA GLY A 56 -17.18 -10.36 18.29
C GLY A 56 -17.65 -9.11 19.05
N ASP A 57 -17.22 -8.97 20.30
CA ASP A 57 -17.43 -7.74 21.08
C ASP A 57 -16.16 -6.89 21.09
N LEU A 58 -16.22 -5.77 20.37
CA LEU A 58 -15.10 -4.83 20.27
C LEU A 58 -14.76 -4.17 21.61
N LYS A 59 -15.76 -3.99 22.49
CA LYS A 59 -15.55 -3.41 23.82
C LYS A 59 -14.75 -4.38 24.69
N ALA A 60 -15.09 -5.68 24.68
CA ALA A 60 -14.33 -6.71 25.40
C ALA A 60 -12.86 -6.78 24.96
N MET A 61 -12.60 -6.77 23.65
CA MET A 61 -11.23 -6.84 23.11
C MET A 61 -10.35 -5.61 23.38
N ARG A 62 -10.93 -4.48 23.80
CA ARG A 62 -10.19 -3.27 24.15
C ARG A 62 -9.84 -3.20 25.63
N ARG A 63 -10.66 -3.81 26.50
CA ARG A 63 -10.41 -3.85 27.96
C ARG A 63 -9.14 -4.62 28.32
N SER A 64 -8.78 -5.65 27.55
CA SER A 64 -7.58 -6.47 27.77
C SER A 64 -6.25 -5.83 27.33
N ARG A 65 -6.26 -4.58 26.84
CA ARG A 65 -5.04 -3.85 26.42
C ARG A 65 -4.56 -2.79 27.41
N ALA A 66 -5.32 -2.54 28.48
CA ALA A 66 -5.00 -1.54 29.51
C ALA A 66 -4.45 -2.17 30.80
N GLY A 67 -3.87 -3.37 30.71
CA GLY A 67 -3.20 -4.06 31.82
C GLY A 67 -1.69 -4.09 31.62
#